data_AF-A0A4Q3YYD6-F1
#
_entry.id   AF-A0A4Q3YYD6-F1
#
_cell.length_a   1.000
_cell.length_b   1.000
_cell.length_c   1.000
_cell.angle_alpha   90.00
_cell.angle_beta   90.00
_cell.angle_gamma   90.00
#
_symmetry.space_group_name_H-M   'P 1'
#
loop_
_entity.id
_entity.type
_entity.pdbx_description
1 polymer ?
#
loop_
_entity_poly.entity_id
_entity_poly.type
_entity_poly.pdbx_seq_one_letter_code
_entity_poly.pdbx_strand_id
1 'polypeptide(L)'
;MFAVLKTGGKQYRVQSGDVLRVEKLDAQAGDEVQFNDILMVGDTVGAPLVKGAGVKATVIDQIKGEKTINFVKRRRKHGSQRKKGHRQQLTLVRIGDIMESGADKSGLRAAVSGRGMAFAAGGLAAVAAGAAAAYAATRGDDDSAKAPAAKDKPSATEKEAPTPKTAKEASVTGGADDLKKLSGVGPALEKKLHAAGITTFEQIAGWTDEDVEKFGEELNFKGRIEREGWVEQAKELSK
;
A
#
# COMPACT_ATOMS: atom_id res chain seq x y z
N MET A 1 7.92 -1.70 -35.80
CA MET A 1 8.68 -0.66 -35.08
C MET A 1 9.14 -1.23 -33.73
N PHE A 2 10.36 -0.91 -33.28
CA PHE A 2 10.87 -1.38 -31.98
C PHE A 2 11.49 -0.22 -31.20
N ALA A 3 11.60 -0.35 -29.89
CA ALA A 3 12.31 0.59 -29.03
C ALA A 3 13.26 -0.15 -28.09
N VAL A 4 14.28 0.55 -27.60
CA VAL A 4 15.14 0.08 -26.51
C VAL A 4 14.84 0.93 -25.29
N LEU A 5 14.14 0.35 -24.31
CA LEU A 5 13.81 1.01 -23.05
C LEU A 5 14.77 0.59 -21.95
N LYS A 6 15.02 1.50 -21.01
CA LYS A 6 15.80 1.24 -19.80
C LYS A 6 14.85 1.19 -18.61
N THR A 7 14.85 0.08 -17.88
CA THR A 7 14.10 -0.05 -16.63
C THR A 7 14.79 -1.00 -15.65
N GLY A 8 14.71 -0.72 -14.36
CA GLY A 8 15.34 -1.56 -13.33
C GLY A 8 16.85 -1.75 -13.50
N GLY A 9 17.55 -0.79 -14.14
CA GLY A 9 18.97 -0.87 -14.47
C GLY A 9 19.32 -1.77 -15.66
N LYS A 10 18.33 -2.34 -16.35
CA LYS A 10 18.50 -3.20 -17.53
C LYS A 10 17.94 -2.51 -18.78
N GLN A 11 18.43 -2.92 -19.94
CA GLN A 11 17.92 -2.47 -21.24
C GLN A 11 17.14 -3.59 -21.91
N TYR A 12 16.00 -3.25 -22.49
CA TYR A 12 15.11 -4.20 -23.15
C TYR A 12 14.74 -3.69 -24.53
N ARG A 13 14.92 -4.55 -25.54
CA ARG A 13 14.37 -4.35 -26.87
C ARG A 13 12.91 -4.79 -26.85
N VAL A 14 12.01 -3.92 -27.28
CA VAL A 14 10.56 -4.18 -27.26
C VAL A 14 9.90 -3.82 -28.58
N GLN A 15 8.86 -4.56 -28.93
CA GLN A 15 7.91 -4.28 -29.99
C GLN A 15 6.49 -4.21 -29.40
N SER A 16 5.57 -3.59 -30.13
CA SER A 16 4.16 -3.57 -29.72
C SER A 16 3.60 -4.99 -29.64
N GLY A 17 2.88 -5.29 -28.57
CA GLY A 17 2.34 -6.62 -28.27
C GLY A 17 3.26 -7.55 -27.47
N ASP A 18 4.54 -7.21 -27.30
CA ASP A 18 5.48 -8.05 -26.54
C ASP A 18 5.09 -8.14 -25.06
N VAL A 19 5.37 -9.30 -24.46
CA VAL A 19 5.18 -9.51 -23.02
C VAL A 19 6.56 -9.64 -22.36
N LEU A 20 6.84 -8.74 -21.42
CA LEU A 20 8.13 -8.63 -20.77
C LEU A 20 8.02 -8.81 -19.25
N ARG A 21 9.03 -9.46 -18.66
CA ARG A 21 9.22 -9.52 -17.21
C ARG A 21 10.26 -8.46 -16.82
N VAL A 22 9.82 -7.45 -16.08
CA VAL A 22 10.66 -6.35 -15.59
C VAL A 22 10.80 -6.40 -14.07
N GLU A 23 11.75 -5.64 -13.53
CA GLU A 23 11.84 -5.43 -12.09
C GLU A 23 10.51 -4.86 -11.56
N LYS A 24 10.26 -5.08 -10.27
CA LYS A 24 9.00 -4.68 -9.63
C LYS A 24 8.69 -3.18 -9.82
N LEU A 25 7.52 -2.90 -10.38
CA LEU A 25 6.96 -1.55 -10.52
C LEU A 25 5.94 -1.25 -9.42
N ASP A 26 5.78 0.04 -9.10
CA ASP A 26 4.75 0.55 -8.19
C ASP A 26 3.43 0.79 -8.95
N ALA A 27 2.81 -0.29 -9.42
CA ALA A 27 1.56 -0.29 -10.16
C ALA A 27 0.79 -1.59 -9.90
N GLN A 28 -0.54 -1.55 -10.04
CA GLN A 28 -1.41 -2.71 -9.89
C GLN A 28 -1.63 -3.43 -11.22
N ALA A 29 -2.12 -4.68 -11.16
CA ALA A 29 -2.52 -5.41 -12.36
C ALA A 29 -3.71 -4.68 -13.04
N GLY A 30 -3.62 -4.50 -14.35
CA GLY A 30 -4.56 -3.73 -15.17
C GLY A 30 -4.18 -2.27 -15.39
N ASP A 31 -3.24 -1.72 -14.61
CA ASP A 31 -2.82 -0.32 -14.77
C ASP A 31 -2.04 -0.10 -16.08
N GLU A 32 -2.29 1.03 -16.73
CA GLU A 32 -1.45 1.54 -17.81
C GLU A 32 -0.33 2.41 -17.25
N VAL A 33 0.90 2.08 -17.66
CA VAL A 33 2.12 2.77 -17.26
C VAL A 33 2.92 3.19 -18.48
N GLN A 34 3.66 4.29 -18.33
CA GLN A 34 4.54 4.79 -19.37
C GLN A 34 6.01 4.73 -18.96
N PHE A 35 6.84 4.16 -19.82
CA PHE A 35 8.29 4.22 -19.69
C PHE A 35 8.84 5.41 -20.48
N ASN A 36 9.51 6.33 -19.77
CA ASN A 36 10.08 7.55 -20.36
C ASN A 36 11.57 7.41 -20.69
N ASP A 37 12.27 6.47 -20.05
CA ASP A 37 13.70 6.23 -20.27
C ASP A 37 13.92 5.40 -21.54
N ILE A 38 13.82 6.06 -22.70
CA ILE A 38 13.99 5.44 -24.01
C ILE A 38 15.35 5.82 -24.62
N LEU A 39 16.14 4.80 -24.95
CA LEU A 39 17.48 4.96 -25.53
C LEU A 39 17.45 5.01 -27.06
N MET A 40 16.50 4.30 -27.67
CA MET A 40 16.38 4.18 -29.13
C MET A 40 14.92 3.90 -29.52
N VAL A 41 14.48 4.45 -30.64
CA VAL A 41 13.20 4.14 -31.28
C VAL A 41 13.41 3.98 -32.79
N GLY A 42 13.11 2.80 -33.32
CA GLY A 42 13.37 2.48 -34.72
C GLY A 42 14.86 2.66 -35.05
N ASP A 43 15.15 3.55 -35.98
CA ASP A 43 16.53 3.91 -36.38
C ASP A 43 17.08 5.12 -35.60
N THR A 44 16.24 5.79 -34.80
CA THR A 44 16.62 6.99 -34.05
C THR A 44 17.29 6.60 -32.73
N VAL A 45 18.56 6.94 -32.57
CA VAL A 45 19.36 6.68 -31.35
C VAL A 45 19.45 7.96 -30.50
N GLY A 46 19.22 7.85 -29.20
CA GLY A 46 19.27 8.96 -28.25
C GLY A 46 20.68 9.34 -27.79
N ALA A 47 20.80 10.52 -27.16
CA ALA A 47 22.07 11.03 -26.62
C ALA A 47 21.88 11.67 -25.23
N PRO A 48 21.83 10.90 -24.12
CA PRO A 48 21.76 9.43 -24.05
C PRO A 48 20.33 8.88 -24.25
N LEU A 49 19.30 9.73 -24.10
CA LEU A 49 17.88 9.36 -24.26
C LEU A 49 17.29 10.08 -25.48
N VAL A 50 16.23 9.50 -26.06
CA VAL A 50 15.42 10.15 -27.10
C VAL A 50 14.41 11.07 -26.40
N LYS A 51 14.52 12.38 -26.62
CA LYS A 51 13.67 13.37 -25.94
C LYS A 51 12.20 13.23 -26.36
N GLY A 52 11.30 13.18 -25.38
CA GLY A 52 9.86 13.10 -25.60
C GLY A 52 9.37 11.74 -26.13
N ALA A 53 10.25 10.74 -26.25
CA ALA A 53 9.86 9.38 -26.57
C ALA A 53 9.30 8.67 -25.33
N GLY A 54 8.39 7.73 -25.55
CA GLY A 54 7.82 6.95 -24.47
C GLY A 54 7.19 5.66 -24.95
N VAL A 55 7.23 4.63 -24.10
CA VAL A 55 6.59 3.35 -24.38
C VAL A 55 5.43 3.17 -23.42
N LYS A 56 4.22 3.04 -23.95
CA LYS A 56 3.02 2.70 -23.19
C LYS A 56 2.98 1.20 -22.96
N ALA A 57 2.58 0.80 -21.77
CA ALA A 57 2.47 -0.60 -21.44
C ALA A 57 1.39 -0.85 -20.40
N THR A 58 0.76 -2.01 -20.48
CA THR A 58 -0.25 -2.45 -19.52
C THR A 58 0.39 -3.46 -18.58
N VAL A 59 0.23 -3.25 -17.28
CA VAL A 59 0.66 -4.22 -16.27
C VAL A 59 -0.32 -5.39 -16.28
N ILE A 60 0.16 -6.59 -16.62
CA ILE A 60 -0.68 -7.79 -16.61
C ILE A 60 -0.79 -8.32 -15.19
N ASP A 61 0.35 -8.53 -14.53
CA ASP A 61 0.37 -9.17 -13.21
C ASP A 61 1.68 -8.88 -12.44
N GLN A 62 1.64 -9.06 -11.12
CA GLN A 62 2.77 -8.97 -10.21
C GLN A 62 3.19 -10.38 -9.76
N ILE A 63 4.21 -10.93 -10.42
CA ILE A 63 4.61 -12.32 -10.27
C ILE A 63 5.85 -12.49 -9.37
N LYS A 64 6.04 -13.72 -8.88
CA LYS A 64 7.30 -14.15 -8.26
C LYS A 64 8.05 -15.02 -9.26
N GLY A 65 9.32 -14.70 -9.48
CA GLY A 65 10.21 -15.49 -10.32
C GLY A 65 10.45 -16.90 -9.78
N GLU A 66 11.26 -17.64 -10.52
CA GLU A 66 11.70 -18.97 -10.13
C GLU A 66 12.44 -18.94 -8.78
N LYS A 67 12.32 -20.03 -8.02
CA LYS A 67 12.96 -20.13 -6.70
C LYS A 67 14.43 -20.46 -6.88
N THR A 68 15.29 -19.45 -6.76
CA THR A 68 16.73 -19.66 -6.66
C THR A 68 17.07 -20.11 -5.24
N ILE A 69 17.88 -21.15 -5.10
CA ILE A 69 18.32 -21.67 -3.81
C ILE A 69 19.72 -21.14 -3.52
N ASN A 70 19.85 -20.33 -2.49
CA ASN A 70 21.15 -19.98 -1.93
C ASN A 70 21.55 -21.07 -0.92
N PHE A 71 22.58 -21.83 -1.26
CA PHE A 71 23.15 -22.85 -0.40
C PHE A 71 24.57 -22.48 0.01
N VAL A 72 24.80 -22.32 1.30
CA VAL A 72 26.10 -21.96 1.88
C VAL A 72 26.53 -23.06 2.84
N LYS A 73 27.74 -23.60 2.66
CA LYS A 73 28.31 -24.65 3.53
C LYS A 73 29.82 -24.44 3.63
N ARG A 74 30.38 -24.53 4.85
CA ARG A 74 31.84 -24.59 5.05
C ARG A 74 32.26 -26.03 5.27
N ARG A 75 33.26 -26.51 4.51
CA ARG A 75 33.67 -27.92 4.47
C ARG A 75 33.96 -28.54 5.84
N ARG A 76 34.70 -27.85 6.70
CA ARG A 76 35.20 -28.37 7.99
C ARG A 76 34.45 -27.87 9.23
N LYS A 77 33.34 -27.12 9.06
CA LYS A 77 32.55 -26.59 10.19
C LYS A 77 31.22 -27.34 10.28
N HIS A 78 31.10 -28.20 11.28
CA HIS A 78 29.86 -28.95 11.56
C HIS A 78 28.68 -27.97 11.78
N GLY A 79 27.51 -28.31 11.24
CA GLY A 79 26.31 -27.47 11.33
C GLY A 79 26.32 -26.18 10.49
N SER A 80 27.37 -25.92 9.69
CA SER A 80 27.48 -24.68 8.90
C SER A 80 26.62 -24.64 7.63
N GLN A 81 25.94 -25.72 7.27
CA GLN A 81 25.10 -25.77 6.08
C GLN A 81 23.82 -24.94 6.27
N ARG A 82 23.57 -23.99 5.37
CA ARG A 82 22.39 -23.14 5.33
C ARG A 82 21.81 -23.17 3.93
N LYS A 83 20.52 -23.45 3.81
CA LYS A 83 19.77 -23.45 2.54
C LYS A 83 18.64 -22.44 2.68
N LYS A 84 18.69 -21.34 1.92
CA LYS A 84 17.64 -20.31 1.89
C LYS A 84 17.13 -20.17 0.46
N GLY A 85 15.81 -20.24 0.28
CA GLY A 85 15.20 -19.91 -1.00
C GLY A 85 15.04 -18.40 -1.17
N HIS A 86 15.28 -17.91 -2.37
CA HIS A 86 14.93 -16.55 -2.80
C HIS A 86 14.00 -16.64 -4.00
N ARG A 87 13.02 -15.74 -4.08
CA ARG A 87 12.17 -15.53 -5.27
C ARG A 87 12.14 -14.04 -5.53
N GLN A 88 12.60 -13.63 -6.70
CA GLN A 88 12.54 -12.22 -7.10
C GLN A 88 11.09 -11.81 -7.38
N GLN A 89 10.69 -10.62 -6.93
CA GLN A 89 9.42 -10.02 -7.32
C GLN A 89 9.60 -9.35 -8.68
N LEU A 90 8.77 -9.69 -9.65
CA LEU A 90 8.82 -9.20 -11.01
C LEU A 90 7.43 -8.70 -11.42
N THR A 91 7.39 -7.73 -12.31
CA THR A 91 6.14 -7.28 -12.92
C THR A 91 6.08 -7.80 -14.35
N LEU A 92 4.96 -8.43 -14.71
CA LEU A 92 4.68 -8.86 -16.08
C LEU A 92 3.94 -7.72 -16.78
N VAL A 93 4.49 -7.26 -17.88
CA VAL A 93 4.01 -6.09 -18.61
C VAL A 93 3.81 -6.46 -20.07
N ARG A 94 2.71 -6.01 -20.68
CA ARG A 94 2.48 -6.06 -22.12
C ARG A 94 2.76 -4.70 -22.72
N ILE A 95 3.59 -4.66 -23.75
CA ILE A 95 3.91 -3.44 -24.48
C ILE A 95 2.74 -3.08 -25.39
N GLY A 96 2.26 -1.85 -25.28
CA GLY A 96 1.25 -1.27 -26.16
C GLY A 96 1.93 -0.42 -27.23
N ASP A 97 1.66 0.88 -27.22
CA ASP A 97 2.18 1.82 -28.21
C ASP A 97 3.61 2.30 -27.91
N ILE A 98 4.36 2.53 -28.97
CA ILE A 98 5.69 3.15 -28.94
C ILE A 98 5.56 4.55 -29.55
N MET A 99 5.84 5.58 -28.75
CA MET A 99 5.79 6.98 -29.16
C MET A 99 7.20 7.52 -29.40
N GLU A 100 7.48 8.06 -30.58
CA GLU A 100 8.75 8.73 -30.89
C GLU A 100 8.85 10.12 -30.25
N SER A 101 7.72 10.81 -30.10
CA SER A 101 7.64 12.13 -29.48
C SER A 101 6.27 12.34 -28.82
N GLY A 102 6.17 13.35 -27.95
CA GLY A 102 4.90 13.73 -27.31
C GLY A 102 4.50 12.88 -26.11
N ALA A 103 5.39 12.01 -25.62
CA ALA A 103 5.13 11.18 -24.44
C ALA A 103 4.82 11.99 -23.19
N ASP A 104 5.36 13.21 -23.07
CA ASP A 104 5.12 14.10 -21.93
C ASP A 104 3.66 14.57 -21.81
N LYS A 105 2.87 14.44 -22.89
CA LYS A 105 1.47 14.90 -22.95
C LYS A 105 0.44 13.77 -22.75
N SER A 106 0.89 12.54 -22.57
CA SER A 106 -0.01 11.38 -22.53
C SER A 106 -0.91 11.33 -21.29
N GLY A 107 -0.55 12.04 -20.21
CA GLY A 107 -1.26 11.99 -18.92
C GLY A 107 -1.16 10.64 -18.21
N LEU A 108 -0.36 9.70 -18.72
CA LEU A 108 -0.19 8.37 -18.15
C LEU A 108 0.77 8.38 -16.97
N ARG A 109 0.54 7.47 -16.02
CA ARG A 109 1.42 7.29 -14.86
C ARG A 109 2.79 6.80 -15.30
N ALA A 110 3.85 7.46 -14.82
CA ALA A 110 5.22 7.02 -15.09
C ALA A 110 5.51 5.68 -14.39
N ALA A 111 6.21 4.78 -15.08
CA ALA A 111 6.61 3.49 -14.54
C ALA A 111 7.77 3.65 -13.55
N VAL A 112 7.45 3.86 -12.27
CA VAL A 112 8.44 3.99 -11.19
C VAL A 112 8.75 2.64 -10.55
N SER A 113 10.02 2.40 -10.21
CA SER A 113 10.45 1.17 -9.54
C SER A 113 9.93 1.10 -8.09
N GLY A 114 9.24 0.02 -7.74
CA GLY A 114 8.67 -0.21 -6.40
C GLY A 114 9.67 -0.68 -5.34
N ARG A 115 10.97 -0.38 -5.48
CA ARG A 115 12.00 -0.74 -4.50
C ARG A 115 12.13 0.39 -3.47
N GLY A 116 11.35 0.27 -2.39
CA GLY A 116 11.53 1.13 -1.20
C GLY A 116 10.24 1.65 -0.56
N MET A 117 9.09 1.56 -1.21
CA MET A 117 7.82 1.99 -0.62
C MET A 117 7.03 0.78 -0.11
N ALA A 118 6.67 0.81 1.18
CA ALA A 118 5.72 -0.12 1.75
C ALA A 118 4.41 0.02 0.97
N PHE A 119 3.89 -1.09 0.45
CA PHE A 119 2.53 -1.13 -0.05
C PHE A 119 1.61 -0.59 1.05
N ALA A 120 1.01 0.58 0.82
CA ALA A 120 -0.11 1.04 1.62
C ALA A 120 -1.20 -0.03 1.47
N ALA A 121 -1.50 -0.71 2.58
CA ALA A 121 -2.54 -1.72 2.68
C ALA A 121 -3.92 -1.03 2.60
N GLY A 122 -4.32 -0.65 1.39
CA GLY A 122 -5.58 0.04 1.12
C GLY A 122 -6.06 -0.28 -0.28
N GLY A 123 -6.41 -1.54 -0.54
CA GLY A 123 -6.92 -1.93 -1.86
C GLY A 123 -7.34 -3.40 -1.99
N LEU A 124 -6.90 -4.27 -1.07
CA LEU A 124 -7.20 -5.71 -1.11
C LEU A 124 -8.63 -6.09 -0.66
N ALA A 125 -9.44 -5.14 -0.18
CA ALA A 125 -10.77 -5.46 0.36
C ALA A 125 -11.87 -5.58 -0.72
N ALA A 126 -11.70 -5.02 -1.92
CA ALA A 126 -12.80 -4.92 -2.89
C ALA A 126 -12.88 -6.05 -3.94
N VAL A 127 -11.79 -6.79 -4.20
CA VAL A 127 -11.77 -7.82 -5.27
C VAL A 127 -12.04 -9.23 -4.76
N ALA A 128 -11.91 -9.47 -3.45
CA ALA A 128 -12.20 -10.77 -2.83
C ALA A 128 -13.70 -11.09 -2.73
N ALA A 129 -14.58 -10.08 -2.78
CA ALA A 129 -16.03 -10.27 -2.74
C ALA A 129 -16.63 -10.70 -4.09
N GLY A 130 -15.98 -10.38 -5.21
CA GLY A 130 -16.49 -10.71 -6.55
C GLY A 130 -16.20 -12.14 -7.02
N ALA A 131 -15.08 -12.73 -6.59
CA ALA A 131 -14.67 -14.07 -7.03
C ALA A 131 -15.36 -15.21 -6.26
N ALA A 132 -15.86 -14.94 -5.04
CA ALA A 132 -16.57 -15.94 -4.22
C ALA A 132 -18.01 -16.20 -4.69
N ALA A 133 -18.64 -15.26 -5.40
CA ALA A 133 -20.01 -15.40 -5.90
C ALA A 133 -20.12 -16.22 -7.20
N ALA A 134 -19.03 -16.36 -7.97
CA ALA A 134 -19.05 -17.06 -9.26
C ALA A 134 -18.74 -18.57 -9.17
N TYR A 135 -18.21 -19.07 -8.04
CA TYR A 135 -17.89 -20.50 -7.87
C TYR A 135 -19.03 -21.32 -7.24
N ALA A 136 -20.10 -20.68 -6.79
CA ALA A 136 -21.24 -21.34 -6.13
C ALA A 136 -22.37 -21.75 -7.11
N ALA A 137 -22.30 -21.40 -8.39
CA ALA A 137 -23.39 -21.61 -9.36
C ALA A 137 -23.20 -22.78 -10.33
N THR A 138 -22.13 -23.57 -10.21
CA THR A 138 -21.87 -24.72 -11.10
C THR A 138 -21.45 -25.96 -10.31
N ARG A 139 -22.43 -26.63 -9.69
CA ARG A 139 -22.39 -28.08 -9.46
C ARG A 139 -23.81 -28.52 -9.15
N GLY A 140 -24.48 -29.00 -10.19
CA GLY A 140 -25.68 -29.81 -10.07
C GLY A 140 -25.35 -31.17 -9.48
N ASP A 141 -26.38 -31.71 -8.83
CA ASP A 141 -26.58 -33.02 -8.24
C ASP A 141 -25.85 -34.18 -8.94
N ASP A 142 -25.24 -35.07 -8.14
CA ASP A 142 -25.40 -36.53 -8.26
C ASP A 142 -24.76 -37.29 -7.07
N ASP A 143 -25.66 -37.78 -6.22
CA ASP A 143 -25.77 -39.11 -5.58
C ASP A 143 -24.75 -39.72 -4.58
N SER A 144 -25.36 -40.34 -3.56
CA SER A 144 -24.96 -41.49 -2.71
C SER A 144 -24.13 -41.30 -1.41
N ALA A 145 -24.87 -41.02 -0.34
CA ALA A 145 -24.92 -41.71 0.97
C ALA A 145 -23.64 -42.30 1.63
N LYS A 146 -23.31 -41.83 2.85
CA LYS A 146 -23.30 -42.62 4.12
C LYS A 146 -23.01 -41.74 5.35
N ALA A 147 -23.99 -41.62 6.25
CA ALA A 147 -23.88 -41.09 7.64
C ALA A 147 -23.33 -42.19 8.60
N PRO A 148 -23.05 -41.98 9.92
CA PRO A 148 -23.45 -40.90 10.85
C PRO A 148 -22.26 -40.37 11.71
N ALA A 149 -22.35 -39.47 12.71
CA ALA A 149 -23.40 -39.12 13.66
C ALA A 149 -23.17 -37.72 14.26
N ALA A 150 -24.28 -37.06 14.60
CA ALA A 150 -24.38 -35.84 15.41
C ALA A 150 -24.45 -36.17 16.91
N LYS A 151 -23.95 -35.27 17.78
CA LYS A 151 -24.49 -34.99 19.13
C LYS A 151 -24.18 -33.56 19.57
N ASP A 152 -25.25 -32.77 19.57
CA ASP A 152 -25.76 -31.80 20.55
C ASP A 152 -24.88 -30.83 21.36
N LYS A 153 -25.39 -29.58 21.33
CA LYS A 153 -25.14 -28.37 22.15
C LYS A 153 -25.93 -28.45 23.48
N PRO A 154 -25.57 -27.71 24.54
CA PRO A 154 -26.18 -26.37 24.80
C PRO A 154 -25.17 -25.37 25.45
N SER A 155 -25.13 -24.05 25.18
CA SER A 155 -25.99 -22.90 25.61
C SER A 155 -26.25 -22.87 27.13
N ALA A 156 -26.12 -21.82 27.95
CA ALA A 156 -25.76 -20.39 27.91
C ALA A 156 -25.55 -19.95 29.39
N THR A 157 -24.89 -18.82 29.70
CA THR A 157 -25.24 -17.94 30.84
C THR A 157 -24.66 -16.53 30.61
N GLU A 158 -25.48 -15.56 31.01
CA GLU A 158 -25.49 -14.11 30.77
C GLU A 158 -25.05 -13.33 32.03
N LYS A 159 -25.06 -11.98 31.96
CA LYS A 159 -24.96 -10.92 33.02
C LYS A 159 -23.55 -10.45 33.45
N GLU A 160 -23.26 -9.17 33.74
CA GLU A 160 -23.96 -7.86 33.70
C GLU A 160 -22.92 -6.77 34.04
N ALA A 161 -23.15 -5.52 33.65
CA ALA A 161 -22.39 -4.34 34.12
C ALA A 161 -22.69 -4.03 35.61
N PRO A 162 -21.86 -3.20 36.28
CA PRO A 162 -22.37 -1.85 36.59
C PRO A 162 -21.31 -0.73 36.53
N THR A 163 -21.79 0.48 36.22
CA THR A 163 -21.19 1.78 36.60
C THR A 163 -21.94 2.33 37.83
N PRO A 164 -21.37 3.30 38.59
CA PRO A 164 -21.87 4.68 38.49
C PRO A 164 -20.78 5.78 38.68
N LYS A 165 -20.70 6.76 37.77
CA LYS A 165 -21.07 8.22 37.90
C LYS A 165 -20.39 8.98 39.06
N THR A 166 -19.76 10.15 38.86
CA THR A 166 -20.41 11.49 38.73
C THR A 166 -19.35 12.54 38.31
N ALA A 167 -19.43 13.11 37.09
CA ALA A 167 -19.90 14.46 36.70
C ALA A 167 -18.88 15.62 36.78
N LYS A 168 -18.65 16.29 35.64
CA LYS A 168 -19.12 17.68 35.42
C LYS A 168 -19.13 18.01 33.92
N GLU A 169 -20.30 18.42 33.44
CA GLU A 169 -20.52 19.01 32.12
C GLU A 169 -19.91 20.41 32.04
N ALA A 170 -19.37 20.76 30.88
CA ALA A 170 -19.41 22.10 30.33
C ALA A 170 -19.53 22.01 28.81
N SER A 171 -20.59 22.63 28.31
CA SER A 171 -20.99 22.82 26.91
C SER A 171 -19.94 23.54 26.06
N VAL A 172 -19.72 23.11 24.80
CA VAL A 172 -19.57 24.03 23.66
C VAL A 172 -20.07 23.34 22.37
N THR A 173 -21.13 23.90 21.80
CA THR A 173 -21.51 23.81 20.38
C THR A 173 -20.46 24.54 19.53
N GLY A 174 -19.81 23.86 18.61
CA GLY A 174 -18.92 24.47 17.61
C GLY A 174 -18.27 23.38 16.77
N GLY A 175 -18.30 23.52 15.44
CA GLY A 175 -17.95 22.45 14.50
C GLY A 175 -16.60 21.81 14.77
N ALA A 176 -16.54 20.48 14.70
CA ALA A 176 -15.29 19.74 14.80
C ALA A 176 -14.31 20.20 13.71
N ASP A 177 -13.09 20.50 14.10
CA ASP A 177 -12.02 20.91 13.20
C ASP A 177 -11.40 19.69 12.50
N ASP A 178 -10.91 19.88 11.27
CA ASP A 178 -10.15 18.84 10.56
C ASP A 178 -8.72 18.78 11.09
N LEU A 179 -8.50 18.01 12.16
CA LEU A 179 -7.20 17.86 12.82
C LEU A 179 -6.09 17.33 11.91
N LYS A 180 -6.41 16.83 10.71
CA LYS A 180 -5.43 16.44 9.67
C LYS A 180 -4.58 17.61 9.17
N LYS A 181 -4.96 18.86 9.44
CA LYS A 181 -4.15 20.03 9.09
C LYS A 181 -2.87 20.16 9.92
N LEU A 182 -2.78 19.48 11.08
CA LEU A 182 -1.55 19.42 11.87
C LEU A 182 -0.54 18.46 11.24
N SER A 183 0.72 18.88 11.18
CA SER A 183 1.80 18.08 10.59
C SER A 183 1.94 16.75 11.34
N GLY A 184 1.78 15.64 10.62
CA GLY A 184 1.92 14.30 11.21
C GLY A 184 0.65 13.73 11.84
N VAL A 185 -0.48 14.46 11.86
CA VAL A 185 -1.80 13.90 12.20
C VAL A 185 -2.43 13.29 10.96
N GLY A 186 -2.42 11.96 10.87
CA GLY A 186 -3.10 11.20 9.82
C GLY A 186 -4.52 10.75 10.22
N PRO A 187 -5.32 10.19 9.29
CA PRO A 187 -6.71 9.76 9.56
C PRO A 187 -6.87 8.75 10.70
N ALA A 188 -5.84 7.93 10.96
CA ALA A 188 -5.85 6.98 12.08
C ALA A 188 -5.59 7.67 13.43
N LEU A 189 -4.84 8.76 13.46
CA LEU A 189 -4.54 9.54 14.67
C LEU A 189 -5.69 10.49 14.99
N GLU A 190 -6.26 11.15 13.98
CA GLU A 190 -7.48 11.95 14.14
C GLU A 190 -8.61 11.14 14.78
N LYS A 191 -8.84 9.91 14.31
CA LYS A 191 -9.83 9.01 14.95
C LYS A 191 -9.53 8.73 16.42
N LYS A 192 -8.25 8.63 16.80
CA LYS A 192 -7.83 8.43 18.20
C LYS A 192 -7.99 9.71 19.03
N LEU A 193 -7.68 10.87 18.46
CA LEU A 193 -7.87 12.17 19.10
C LEU A 193 -9.37 12.44 19.32
N HIS A 194 -10.21 12.19 18.32
CA HIS A 194 -11.66 12.30 18.44
C HIS A 194 -12.22 11.31 19.46
N ALA A 195 -11.68 10.08 19.52
CA ALA A 195 -12.07 9.10 20.53
C ALA A 195 -11.66 9.52 21.96
N ALA A 196 -10.56 10.27 22.10
CA ALA A 196 -10.12 10.89 23.35
C ALA A 196 -10.83 12.22 23.66
N GLY A 197 -11.81 12.62 22.84
CA GLY A 197 -12.61 13.84 23.04
C GLY A 197 -11.96 15.13 22.53
N ILE A 198 -10.79 15.03 21.89
CA ILE A 198 -10.07 16.16 21.29
C ILE A 198 -10.59 16.34 19.86
N THR A 199 -11.33 17.42 19.62
CA THR A 199 -12.08 17.64 18.37
C THR A 199 -11.87 19.03 17.77
N THR A 200 -11.20 19.96 18.47
CA THR A 200 -10.93 21.32 17.99
C THR A 200 -9.45 21.70 18.13
N PHE A 201 -8.98 22.63 17.29
CA PHE A 201 -7.61 23.17 17.41
C PHE A 201 -7.41 23.95 18.71
N GLU A 202 -8.45 24.61 19.22
CA GLU A 202 -8.40 25.35 20.49
C GLU A 202 -8.02 24.46 21.68
N GLN A 203 -8.49 23.21 21.68
CA GLN A 203 -8.16 22.24 22.73
C GLN A 203 -6.69 21.87 22.71
N ILE A 204 -6.11 21.70 21.52
CA ILE A 204 -4.68 21.36 21.34
C ILE A 204 -3.79 22.58 21.62
N ALA A 205 -4.24 23.78 21.24
CA ALA A 205 -3.54 25.04 21.50
C ALA A 205 -3.41 25.34 23.01
N GLY A 206 -4.36 24.85 23.82
CA GLY A 206 -4.38 25.01 25.27
C GLY A 206 -3.60 23.95 26.06
N TRP A 207 -2.95 22.99 25.41
CA TRP A 207 -2.19 21.95 26.13
C TRP A 207 -0.97 22.52 26.84
N THR A 208 -0.81 22.11 28.10
CA THR A 208 0.42 22.32 28.87
C THR A 208 1.40 21.18 28.60
N ASP A 209 2.68 21.35 28.95
CA ASP A 209 3.71 20.32 28.75
C ASP A 209 3.33 18.99 29.45
N GLU A 210 2.62 19.05 30.58
CA GLU A 210 2.10 17.85 31.25
C GLU A 210 0.99 17.15 30.44
N ASP A 211 0.14 17.91 29.76
CA ASP A 211 -0.93 17.35 28.93
C ASP A 211 -0.34 16.72 27.66
N VAL A 212 0.71 17.34 27.11
CA VAL A 212 1.47 16.80 25.99
C VAL A 212 2.09 15.44 26.33
N GLU A 213 2.64 15.29 27.54
CA GLU A 213 3.16 14.01 28.02
C GLU A 213 2.04 12.98 28.27
N LYS A 214 0.96 13.38 28.96
CA LYS A 214 -0.19 12.50 29.26
C LYS A 214 -0.83 11.94 27.98
N PHE A 215 -1.18 12.81 27.03
CA PHE A 215 -1.75 12.38 25.74
C PHE A 215 -0.70 11.67 24.87
N GLY A 216 0.58 12.05 24.99
CA GLY A 216 1.70 11.38 24.36
C GLY A 216 1.83 9.91 24.74
N GLU A 217 1.65 9.60 26.02
CA GLU A 217 1.72 8.24 26.57
C GLU A 217 0.42 7.46 26.35
N GLU A 218 -0.74 8.07 26.61
CA GLU A 218 -2.06 7.44 26.46
C GLU A 218 -2.33 7.00 25.02
N LEU A 219 -1.93 7.81 24.04
CA LEU A 219 -2.19 7.56 22.63
C LEU A 219 -0.98 6.96 21.89
N ASN A 220 0.08 6.62 22.62
CA ASN A 220 1.28 5.91 22.17
C ASN A 220 2.07 6.64 21.04
N PHE A 221 2.24 7.95 21.18
CA PHE A 221 3.03 8.79 20.26
C PHE A 221 4.04 9.70 20.99
N LYS A 222 4.59 9.22 22.11
CA LYS A 222 5.56 9.91 22.97
C LYS A 222 6.63 10.70 22.18
N GLY A 223 6.76 11.98 22.49
CA GLY A 223 7.73 12.91 21.88
C GLY A 223 7.38 13.39 20.46
N ARG A 224 6.28 12.94 19.87
CA ARG A 224 5.87 13.39 18.52
C ARG A 224 5.18 14.77 18.55
N ILE A 225 4.34 15.03 19.55
CA ILE A 225 3.63 16.31 19.68
C ILE A 225 4.61 17.48 19.74
N GLU A 226 5.69 17.34 20.54
CA GLU A 226 6.74 18.35 20.69
C GLU A 226 7.57 18.50 19.42
N ARG A 227 8.03 17.38 18.83
CA ARG A 227 8.89 17.42 17.64
C ARG A 227 8.19 18.02 16.42
N GLU A 228 6.90 17.75 16.28
CA GLU A 228 6.09 18.25 15.16
C GLU A 228 5.41 19.58 15.48
N GLY A 229 5.60 20.13 16.69
CA GLY A 229 5.12 21.46 17.09
C GLY A 229 3.60 21.61 17.07
N TRP A 230 2.83 20.60 17.48
CA TRP A 230 1.37 20.60 17.32
C TRP A 230 0.67 21.74 18.07
N VAL A 231 1.17 22.11 19.26
CA VAL A 231 0.59 23.21 20.06
C VAL A 231 0.79 24.56 19.37
N GLU A 232 1.94 24.78 18.73
CA GLU A 232 2.23 26.01 17.98
C GLU A 232 1.38 26.09 16.71
N GLN A 233 1.29 25.00 15.95
CA GLN A 233 0.46 24.92 14.75
C GLN A 233 -1.04 25.06 15.07
N ALA A 234 -1.50 24.47 16.18
CA ALA A 234 -2.88 24.60 16.61
C ALA A 234 -3.22 26.05 16.98
N LYS A 235 -2.29 26.78 17.62
CA LYS A 235 -2.46 28.22 17.91
C LYS A 235 -2.59 29.04 16.63
N GLU A 236 -1.80 28.73 15.60
CA GLU A 236 -1.89 29.40 14.30
C GLU A 236 -3.19 29.10 13.55
N LEU A 237 -3.69 27.87 13.65
CA LEU A 237 -4.92 27.41 12.97
C LEU A 237 -6.21 27.78 13.71
N SER A 238 -6.14 28.06 15.02
CA SER A 238 -7.28 28.49 15.86
C SER A 238 -7.59 30.00 15.79
N LYS A 239 -6.83 30.75 15.00
CA LYS A 239 -6.94 32.21 14.85
C LYS A 239 -7.88 32.59 13.71
#